data_AF-A0A1M7QFV2-F1
#
_entry.id   AF-A0A1M7QFV2-F1
#
_cell.length_a   1.000
_cell.length_b   1.000
_cell.length_c   1.000
_cell.angle_alpha   90.00
_cell.angle_beta   90.00
_cell.angle_gamma   90.00
#
_symmetry.space_group_name_H-M   'P 1'
#
loop_
_entity.id
_entity.type
_entity.pdbx_description
1 polymer ?
#
loop_
_entity_poly.entity_id
_entity_poly.type
_entity_poly.pdbx_seq_one_letter_code
_entity_poly.pdbx_strand_id
1 'polypeptide(L)'
;MNDSTTNDFVNFELDGREKAIDFLNRLKFTNLASTVNPFDTFDLIGFSNKSEPCVIEVKTRNVNIDSYPDVLIEKHKFESLIQYTDLGFIPLYLCIYKDGIILFNLKNEKEKNLIVSPVDCPSTTVETKSITKKDCYFLKPSIKGTFKNETTNIT
;
A
#
# COMPACT_ATOMS: atom_id res chain seq x y z
N MET A 1 2.46 22.65 23.41
CA MET A 1 2.47 22.84 21.95
C MET A 1 1.96 21.54 21.37
N ASN A 2 0.71 21.51 20.91
CA ASN A 2 0.15 20.32 20.27
C ASN A 2 0.67 20.27 18.84
N ASP A 3 1.39 19.20 18.55
CA ASP A 3 2.23 19.05 17.37
C ASP A 3 1.37 18.77 16.12
N SER A 4 1.00 19.84 15.41
CA SER A 4 0.08 19.80 14.26
C SER A 4 0.56 18.86 13.15
N THR A 5 1.86 18.68 13.00
CA THR A 5 2.45 17.80 11.97
C THR A 5 2.24 16.31 12.23
N THR A 6 2.24 15.88 13.50
CA THR A 6 1.94 14.49 13.87
C THR A 6 0.48 14.15 13.54
N ASN A 7 -0.45 15.09 13.75
CA ASN A 7 -1.85 14.92 13.36
C ASN A 7 -2.02 14.85 11.84
N ASP A 8 -1.31 15.66 11.07
CA ASP A 8 -1.45 15.69 9.60
C ASP A 8 -0.98 14.38 8.94
N PHE A 9 0.13 13.79 9.42
CA PHE A 9 0.61 12.50 8.92
C PHE A 9 -0.36 11.37 9.25
N VAL A 10 -0.85 11.31 10.50
CA VAL A 10 -1.81 10.29 10.92
C VAL A 10 -3.12 10.41 10.14
N ASN A 11 -3.63 11.63 9.95
CA ASN A 11 -4.84 11.87 9.15
C ASN A 11 -4.67 11.45 7.69
N PHE A 12 -3.49 11.67 7.10
CA PHE A 12 -3.19 11.26 5.72
C PHE A 12 -3.17 9.73 5.56
N GLU A 13 -2.58 8.99 6.51
CA GLU A 13 -2.58 7.53 6.49
C GLU A 13 -4.00 6.97 6.72
N LEU A 14 -4.79 7.57 7.63
CA LEU A 14 -6.19 7.20 7.85
C LEU A 14 -7.05 7.44 6.60
N ASP A 15 -6.93 8.60 5.95
CA ASP A 15 -7.60 8.90 4.67
C ASP A 15 -7.20 7.90 3.57
N GLY A 16 -5.93 7.48 3.54
CA GLY A 16 -5.45 6.42 2.66
C GLY A 16 -6.18 5.09 2.88
N ARG A 17 -6.35 4.68 4.15
CA ARG A 17 -7.04 3.44 4.53
C ARG A 17 -8.54 3.49 4.21
N GLU A 18 -9.19 4.63 4.41
CA GLU A 18 -10.61 4.81 4.01
C GLU A 18 -10.78 4.67 2.48
N LYS A 19 -9.95 5.35 1.70
CA LYS A 19 -9.92 5.22 0.23
C LYS A 19 -9.65 3.78 -0.23
N ALA A 20 -8.78 3.07 0.49
CA ALA A 20 -8.51 1.66 0.23
C ALA A 20 -9.76 0.80 0.44
N ILE A 21 -10.44 0.95 1.57
CA ILE A 21 -11.67 0.21 1.89
C ILE A 21 -12.74 0.45 0.83
N ASP A 22 -12.97 1.70 0.44
CA ASP A 22 -13.95 2.04 -0.60
C ASP A 22 -13.63 1.38 -1.95
N PHE A 23 -12.36 1.42 -2.36
CA PHE A 23 -11.91 0.77 -3.58
C PHE A 23 -12.09 -0.76 -3.52
N LEU A 24 -11.68 -1.38 -2.41
CA LEU A 24 -11.75 -2.83 -2.24
C LEU A 24 -13.20 -3.32 -2.15
N ASN A 25 -14.10 -2.56 -1.51
CA ASN A 25 -15.53 -2.83 -1.50
C ASN A 25 -16.12 -2.82 -2.92
N ARG A 26 -15.70 -1.88 -3.80
CA ARG A 26 -16.10 -1.88 -5.22
C ARG A 26 -15.62 -3.13 -5.95
N LEU A 27 -14.45 -3.65 -5.58
CA LEU A 27 -13.92 -4.92 -6.07
C LEU A 27 -14.55 -6.16 -5.40
N LYS A 28 -15.54 -5.99 -4.53
CA LYS A 28 -16.25 -7.06 -3.80
C LYS A 28 -15.42 -7.77 -2.72
N PHE A 29 -14.43 -7.10 -2.14
CA PHE A 29 -13.84 -7.53 -0.88
C PHE A 29 -14.88 -7.36 0.24
N THR A 30 -14.80 -8.18 1.28
CA THR A 30 -15.78 -8.19 2.38
C THR A 30 -15.11 -8.29 3.75
N ASN A 31 -15.84 -7.85 4.78
CA ASN A 31 -15.42 -7.84 6.18
C ASN A 31 -14.03 -7.20 6.38
N LEU A 32 -13.77 -6.09 5.68
CA LEU A 32 -12.53 -5.34 5.83
C LEU A 32 -12.52 -4.63 7.18
N ALA A 33 -11.47 -4.84 7.96
CA ALA A 33 -11.21 -4.15 9.21
C ALA A 33 -9.81 -3.53 9.18
N SER A 34 -9.70 -2.29 9.63
CA SER A 34 -8.41 -1.59 9.75
C SER A 34 -7.71 -1.94 11.06
N THR A 35 -6.40 -2.13 11.00
CA THR A 35 -5.56 -2.20 12.19
C THR A 35 -5.41 -0.80 12.79
N VAL A 36 -5.57 -0.66 14.10
CA VAL A 36 -5.52 0.67 14.75
C VAL A 36 -4.07 1.12 14.99
N ASN A 37 -3.13 0.19 15.02
CA ASN A 37 -1.75 0.46 15.39
C ASN A 37 -0.87 0.67 14.13
N PRO A 38 -0.20 1.83 13.98
CA PRO A 38 0.71 2.08 12.85
C PRO A 38 1.95 1.17 12.85
N PHE A 39 2.22 0.46 13.95
CA PHE A 39 3.29 -0.54 14.04
C PHE A 39 2.86 -1.95 13.62
N ASP A 40 1.58 -2.14 13.28
CA ASP A 40 1.11 -3.42 12.77
C ASP A 40 1.73 -3.69 11.39
N THR A 41 1.89 -4.97 11.07
CA THR A 41 2.59 -5.39 9.84
C THR A 41 1.81 -5.04 8.56
N PHE A 42 0.49 -4.91 8.69
CA PHE A 42 -0.45 -4.57 7.63
C PHE A 42 -1.50 -3.57 8.14
N ASP A 43 -2.15 -2.87 7.22
CA ASP A 43 -3.16 -1.85 7.52
C ASP A 43 -4.60 -2.39 7.57
N LEU A 44 -4.91 -3.41 6.76
CA LEU A 44 -6.26 -4.00 6.68
C LEU A 44 -6.21 -5.53 6.70
N ILE A 45 -7.28 -6.14 7.22
CA ILE A 45 -7.55 -7.58 7.16
C ILE A 45 -9.00 -7.82 6.72
N GLY A 46 -9.25 -8.90 5.97
CA GLY A 46 -10.62 -9.26 5.55
C GLY A 46 -10.62 -10.42 4.57
N PHE A 47 -11.58 -10.40 3.64
CA PHE A 47 -11.70 -11.42 2.59
C PHE A 47 -11.65 -10.81 1.19
N SER A 48 -10.95 -11.49 0.28
CA SER A 48 -10.89 -11.15 -1.14
C SER A 48 -12.25 -11.33 -1.82
N ASN A 49 -12.35 -10.88 -3.08
CA ASN A 49 -13.52 -11.11 -3.93
C ASN A 49 -13.79 -12.58 -4.28
N LYS A 50 -12.88 -13.48 -3.90
CA LYS A 50 -13.01 -14.94 -4.00
C LYS A 50 -13.23 -15.60 -2.64
N SER A 51 -13.53 -14.80 -1.61
CA SER A 51 -13.72 -15.26 -0.22
C SER A 51 -12.48 -15.89 0.41
N GLU A 52 -11.29 -15.55 -0.10
CA GLU A 52 -10.02 -15.99 0.49
C GLU A 52 -9.58 -14.97 1.53
N PRO A 53 -9.14 -15.38 2.74
CA PRO A 53 -8.68 -14.44 3.75
C PRO A 53 -7.44 -13.67 3.25
N CYS A 54 -7.37 -12.37 3.51
CA CYS A 54 -6.28 -11.51 3.03
C CYS A 54 -5.84 -10.49 4.07
N VAL A 55 -4.56 -10.14 4.02
CA VAL A 55 -3.95 -9.00 4.74
C VAL A 55 -3.46 -7.99 3.71
N ILE A 56 -3.60 -6.70 4.00
CA ILE A 56 -3.36 -5.63 3.03
C ILE A 56 -2.55 -4.52 3.68
N GLU A 57 -1.37 -4.24 3.14
CA GLU A 57 -0.65 -3.00 3.41
C GLU A 57 -1.07 -1.93 2.39
N VAL A 58 -1.42 -0.75 2.87
CA VAL A 58 -1.84 0.40 2.08
C VAL A 58 -0.69 1.40 2.04
N LYS A 59 -0.42 1.94 0.85
CA LYS A 59 0.57 3.01 0.69
C LYS A 59 0.05 4.16 -0.15
N THR A 60 -0.19 5.30 0.49
CA THR A 60 -0.54 6.53 -0.20
C THR A 60 0.72 7.25 -0.71
N ARG A 61 0.66 7.75 -1.95
CA ARG A 61 1.77 8.40 -2.66
C ARG A 61 1.29 9.72 -3.26
N ASN A 62 2.01 10.80 -2.96
CA ASN A 62 1.69 12.14 -3.45
C ASN A 62 2.25 12.43 -4.86
N VAL A 63 2.28 11.41 -5.72
CA VAL A 63 2.80 11.44 -7.09
C VAL A 63 1.82 10.68 -8.01
N ASN A 64 2.04 10.79 -9.32
CA ASN A 64 1.25 10.07 -10.30
C ASN A 64 1.78 8.63 -10.47
N ILE A 65 0.93 7.72 -10.94
CA ILE A 65 1.22 6.30 -11.12
C ILE A 65 2.39 6.04 -12.09
N ASP A 66 2.60 6.95 -13.04
CA ASP A 66 3.67 6.88 -14.05
C ASP A 66 4.92 7.68 -13.67
N SER A 67 4.96 8.29 -12.48
CA SER A 67 6.16 9.00 -11.99
C SER A 67 7.36 8.08 -11.79
N TYR A 68 7.12 6.78 -11.56
CA TYR A 68 8.16 5.76 -11.42
C TYR A 68 7.80 4.51 -12.25
N PRO A 69 8.77 3.90 -12.95
CA PRO A 69 8.52 2.70 -13.76
C PRO A 69 8.17 1.48 -12.90
N ASP A 70 8.78 1.37 -11.72
CA ASP A 70 8.59 0.29 -10.76
C ASP A 70 7.99 0.82 -9.46
N VAL A 71 7.21 -0.02 -8.78
CA VAL A 71 6.67 0.28 -7.46
C VAL A 71 7.59 -0.30 -6.39
N LEU A 72 8.03 0.55 -5.47
CA LEU A 72 8.92 0.15 -4.38
C LEU A 72 8.14 -0.35 -3.17
N ILE A 73 8.60 -1.44 -2.57
CA ILE A 73 8.20 -1.88 -1.22
C ILE A 73 9.46 -2.14 -0.39
N GLU A 74 9.50 -1.67 0.85
CA GLU A 74 10.62 -1.96 1.75
C GLU A 74 10.74 -3.48 1.94
N LYS A 75 11.97 -4.01 1.84
CA LYS A 75 12.24 -5.45 1.88
C LYS A 75 11.64 -6.12 3.12
N HIS A 76 11.82 -5.49 4.28
CA HIS A 76 11.30 -6.01 5.54
C HIS A 76 9.76 -6.10 5.53
N LYS A 77 9.05 -5.09 4.99
CA LYS A 77 7.59 -5.10 4.87
C LYS A 77 7.12 -6.23 3.96
N PHE A 78 7.76 -6.39 2.80
CA PHE A 78 7.44 -7.48 1.87
C PHE A 78 7.62 -8.85 2.53
N GLU A 79 8.76 -9.06 3.20
CA GLU A 79 9.08 -10.33 3.85
C GLU A 79 8.15 -10.64 5.02
N SER A 80 7.79 -9.65 5.84
CA SER A 80 6.82 -9.81 6.92
C SER A 80 5.41 -10.12 6.40
N LEU A 81 4.96 -9.45 5.34
CA LEU A 81 3.65 -9.73 4.74
C LEU A 81 3.59 -11.14 4.12
N ILE A 82 4.66 -11.57 3.46
CA ILE A 82 4.70 -12.89 2.82
C ILE A 82 4.56 -14.03 3.82
N GLN A 83 5.02 -13.88 5.07
CA GLN A 83 4.88 -14.92 6.09
C GLN A 83 3.41 -15.28 6.37
N TYR A 84 2.47 -14.36 6.12
CA TYR A 84 1.05 -14.65 6.28
C TYR A 84 0.51 -15.67 5.26
N THR A 85 1.24 -15.98 4.18
CA THR A 85 0.87 -17.09 3.29
C THR A 85 0.87 -18.43 4.02
N ASP A 86 1.76 -18.60 5.00
CA ASP A 86 1.87 -19.84 5.77
C ASP A 86 0.70 -20.00 6.75
N LEU A 87 0.02 -18.89 7.06
CA LEU A 87 -1.21 -18.83 7.84
C LEU A 87 -2.48 -18.90 6.97
N GLY A 88 -2.32 -19.09 5.65
CA GLY A 88 -3.43 -19.20 4.70
C GLY A 88 -3.99 -17.88 4.17
N PHE A 89 -3.36 -16.75 4.49
CA PHE A 89 -3.79 -15.43 3.99
C PHE A 89 -3.14 -15.10 2.64
N ILE A 90 -3.85 -14.30 1.84
CA ILE A 90 -3.29 -13.62 0.67
C ILE A 90 -2.67 -12.29 1.10
N PRO A 91 -1.35 -12.09 0.97
CA PRO A 91 -0.72 -10.81 1.22
C PRO A 91 -0.88 -9.87 0.04
N LEU A 92 -1.49 -8.72 0.29
CA LEU A 92 -1.77 -7.70 -0.72
C LEU A 92 -1.01 -6.41 -0.39
N TYR A 93 -0.55 -5.73 -1.43
CA TYR A 93 0.03 -4.39 -1.32
C TYR A 93 -0.72 -3.43 -2.23
N LEU A 94 -1.40 -2.46 -1.63
CA LEU A 94 -2.25 -1.49 -2.31
C LEU A 94 -1.57 -0.13 -2.32
N CYS A 95 -1.14 0.34 -3.48
CA CYS A 95 -0.62 1.69 -3.66
C CYS A 95 -1.69 2.63 -4.19
N ILE A 96 -1.93 3.74 -3.50
CA ILE A 96 -2.84 4.81 -3.89
C ILE A 96 -2.00 6.00 -4.36
N TYR A 97 -2.15 6.38 -5.62
CA TYR A 97 -1.51 7.52 -6.26
C TYR A 97 -2.52 8.66 -6.44
N LYS A 98 -2.04 9.83 -6.87
CA LYS A 98 -2.92 10.97 -7.20
C LYS A 98 -3.95 10.65 -8.28
N ASP A 99 -3.58 9.80 -9.24
CA ASP A 99 -4.30 9.55 -10.49
C ASP A 99 -4.61 8.05 -10.71
N GLY A 100 -4.35 7.19 -9.73
CA GLY A 100 -4.63 5.77 -9.87
C GLY A 100 -4.37 4.95 -8.63
N ILE A 101 -4.67 3.66 -8.75
CA ILE A 101 -4.44 2.65 -7.72
C ILE A 101 -3.78 1.44 -8.37
N ILE A 102 -2.82 0.84 -7.67
CA ILE A 102 -2.25 -0.46 -8.02
C ILE A 102 -2.43 -1.41 -6.85
N LEU A 103 -2.92 -2.62 -7.13
CA LEU A 103 -3.02 -3.70 -6.17
C LEU A 103 -2.10 -4.86 -6.60
N PHE A 104 -1.15 -5.22 -5.74
CA PHE A 104 -0.26 -6.35 -5.95
C PHE A 104 -0.67 -7.53 -5.07
N ASN A 105 -0.65 -8.74 -5.63
CA ASN A 105 -0.65 -9.97 -4.86
C ASN A 105 0.80 -10.40 -4.63
N LEU A 106 1.31 -10.19 -3.42
CA LEU A 106 2.72 -10.36 -3.12
C LEU A 106 3.16 -11.82 -3.24
N LYS A 107 2.24 -12.79 -3.04
CA LYS A 107 2.53 -14.22 -3.23
C LYS A 107 3.00 -14.48 -4.67
N ASN A 108 2.31 -13.89 -5.65
CA ASN A 108 2.68 -14.02 -7.06
C ASN A 108 3.96 -13.25 -7.40
N GLU A 109 4.20 -12.11 -6.75
CA GLU A 109 5.43 -11.32 -6.96
C GLU A 109 6.67 -12.04 -6.44
N LYS A 110 6.57 -12.77 -5.33
CA LYS A 110 7.67 -13.59 -4.77
C LYS A 110 8.23 -14.58 -5.79
N GLU A 111 7.40 -15.08 -6.69
CA GLU A 111 7.77 -16.07 -7.70
C GLU A 111 8.55 -15.48 -8.89
N LYS A 112 8.63 -14.14 -9.01
CA LYS A 112 9.19 -13.43 -10.18
C LYS A 112 10.67 -13.05 -10.10
N ASN A 113 11.42 -13.51 -9.08
CA ASN A 113 12.81 -13.10 -8.82
C ASN A 113 12.95 -11.56 -8.73
N LEU A 114 12.42 -10.98 -7.65
CA LEU A 114 12.40 -9.54 -7.45
C LEU A 114 13.80 -8.93 -7.37
N ILE A 115 13.96 -7.77 -8.02
CA ILE A 115 15.18 -6.97 -7.92
C ILE A 115 15.19 -6.30 -6.55
N VAL A 116 16.34 -6.34 -5.86
CA VAL A 116 16.59 -5.62 -4.61
C VAL A 116 17.66 -4.57 -4.85
N SER A 117 17.40 -3.34 -4.40
CA SER A 117 18.42 -2.31 -4.34
C SER A 117 18.20 -1.44 -3.10
N PRO A 118 19.29 -0.93 -2.48
CA PRO A 118 19.17 0.12 -1.48
C PRO A 118 18.60 1.38 -2.13
N VAL A 119 17.61 1.98 -1.49
CA VAL A 119 16.97 3.24 -1.88
C VAL A 119 17.10 4.23 -0.73
N ASP A 120 17.38 5.48 -1.07
CA ASP A 120 17.40 6.59 -0.12
C ASP A 120 15.97 6.91 0.33
N CYS A 121 15.66 6.59 1.58
CA CYS A 121 14.35 6.81 2.20
C CYS A 121 14.46 7.86 3.31
N PRO A 122 13.48 8.79 3.41
CA PRO A 122 13.41 9.68 4.56
C PRO A 122 13.26 8.87 5.85
N SER A 123 13.98 9.26 6.90
CA SER A 123 13.83 8.64 8.22
C SER A 123 12.40 8.81 8.74
N THR A 124 11.89 7.80 9.44
CA THR A 124 10.58 7.81 10.09
C THR A 124 10.60 8.53 11.44
N THR A 125 11.77 8.94 11.94
CA THR A 125 11.90 9.72 13.18
C THR A 125 11.81 11.22 12.91
N VAL A 126 10.75 11.84 13.45
CA VAL A 126 10.41 13.28 13.32
C VAL A 126 11.59 14.21 13.64
N GLU A 127 12.50 13.77 14.51
CA GLU A 127 13.63 14.56 15.01
C GLU A 127 14.82 14.63 14.06
N THR A 128 14.93 13.72 13.09
CA THR A 128 16.03 13.77 12.12
C THR A 128 15.48 13.71 10.70
N LYS A 129 15.61 14.81 9.94
CA LYS A 129 15.54 14.80 8.47
C LYS A 129 16.78 14.10 7.89
N SER A 130 17.06 12.89 8.37
CA SER A 130 18.14 12.05 7.89
C SER A 130 17.62 11.17 6.76
N ILE A 131 18.47 10.95 5.76
CA ILE A 131 18.23 9.98 4.69
C ILE A 131 18.84 8.66 5.17
N THR A 132 18.04 7.60 5.15
CA THR A 132 18.49 6.25 5.48
C THR A 132 18.39 5.38 4.24
N LYS A 133 19.40 4.56 3.99
CA LYS A 133 19.33 3.56 2.93
C LYS A 133 18.54 2.37 3.42
N LYS A 134 17.50 2.02 2.67
CA LYS A 134 16.68 0.84 2.94
C LYS A 134 16.66 -0.05 1.71
N ASP A 135 16.83 -1.35 1.91
CA ASP A 135 16.65 -2.31 0.85
C ASP A 135 15.18 -2.35 0.44
N CYS A 136 14.90 -2.23 -0.85
CA CYS A 136 13.56 -2.25 -1.42
C CYS A 136 13.48 -3.28 -2.54
N TYR A 137 12.35 -3.99 -2.61
CA TYR A 137 11.96 -4.76 -3.79
C TYR A 137 11.29 -3.85 -4.82
N PHE A 138 11.57 -4.11 -6.10
CA PHE A 138 10.99 -3.39 -7.24
C PHE A 138 9.89 -4.25 -7.87
N LEU A 139 8.64 -3.82 -7.68
CA LEU A 139 7.46 -4.51 -8.19
C LEU A 139 7.03 -3.91 -9.52
N LYS A 140 6.92 -4.75 -10.54
CA LYS A 140 6.44 -4.35 -11.87
C LYS A 140 4.93 -4.54 -11.96
N PRO A 141 4.13 -3.46 -12.06
CA PRO A 141 2.69 -3.58 -12.17
C PRO A 141 2.33 -4.34 -13.45
N SER A 142 1.67 -5.49 -13.30
CA SER A 142 1.17 -6.25 -14.46
C SER A 142 -0.10 -5.63 -15.04
N ILE A 143 -0.85 -4.87 -14.23
CA ILE A 143 -2.04 -4.10 -14.61
C ILE A 143 -2.00 -2.78 -13.83
N LYS A 144 -2.17 -1.64 -14.52
CA LYS A 144 -2.30 -0.30 -13.90
C LYS A 144 -3.77 0.13 -13.99
N GLY A 145 -4.36 0.51 -12.86
CA GLY A 145 -5.70 1.12 -12.82
C GLY A 145 -5.57 2.63 -12.66
N THR A 146 -5.95 3.39 -13.68
CA THR A 146 -6.03 4.86 -13.59
C THR A 146 -7.44 5.27 -13.19
N PHE A 147 -7.57 6.29 -12.35
CA PHE A 147 -8.85 6.97 -12.19
C PHE A 147 -9.17 7.67 -13.51
N LYS A 148 -10.22 7.22 -14.21
CA LYS A 148 -10.77 8.04 -15.30
C LYS A 148 -11.51 9.19 -14.64
N ASN A 149 -11.09 10.42 -14.93
CA ASN A 149 -11.93 11.59 -14.69
C ASN A 149 -13.15 11.46 -15.60
N GLU A 150 -14.19 10.77 -15.15
CA GLU A 150 -15.50 10.88 -15.77
C GLU A 150 -15.99 12.30 -15.46
N THR A 151 -15.78 13.21 -16.41
CA THR A 151 -16.49 14.48 -16.43
C THR A 151 -17.95 14.13 -16.64
N THR A 152 -18.72 14.10 -15.56
CA THR A 152 -20.18 13.97 -15.63
C THR A 152 -20.72 15.22 -16.30
N ASN A 153 -20.87 15.19 -17.62
CA ASN A 153 -21.75 16.11 -18.32
C ASN A 153 -23.18 15.74 -17.92
N ILE A 154 -23.69 16.45 -16.92
CA ILE A 154 -25.10 16.43 -16.57
C ILE A 154 -25.79 17.30 -17.63
N THR A 155 -26.39 16.65 -18.64
CA THR A 155 -27.52 17.22 -19.41
C THR A 155 -28.78 17.25 -18.57
#